data_AF-A0AAV4FP75-F1
#
_entry.id   AF-A0AAV4FP75-F1
#
_cell.length_a   1.000
_cell.length_b   1.000
_cell.length_c   1.000
_cell.angle_alpha   90.00
_cell.angle_beta   90.00
_cell.angle_gamma   90.00
#
_symmetry.space_group_name_H-M   'P 1'
#
loop_
_entity.id
_entity.type
_entity.pdbx_description
1 polymer ?
#
loop_
_entity_poly.entity_id
_entity_poly.type
_entity_poly.pdbx_seq_one_letter_code
_entity_poly.pdbx_strand_id
1 'polypeptide(L)'
;MLTDQMKMHRKTTCAELLKHYEEEGEEFTQRIFTGGESWVHHYDSESKSQSMEYRHKSSPSPRKFKVVASARKVMLFFGDSEEIVLTEFLKQGNTVHSERYISNF
;
A
#
# COMPACT_ATOMS: atom_id res chain seq x y z
N MET A 1 -2.45 8.11 -16.31
CA MET A 1 -2.69 7.10 -17.37
C MET A 1 -1.33 6.51 -17.73
N LEU A 2 -1.21 5.19 -17.94
CA LEU A 2 0.08 4.54 -18.24
C LEU A 2 0.57 4.90 -19.65
N THR A 3 1.89 5.10 -19.82
CA THR A 3 2.51 5.27 -21.14
C THR A 3 2.50 3.93 -21.90
N ASP A 4 2.63 3.98 -23.22
CA ASP A 4 2.64 2.74 -24.02
C ASP A 4 3.87 1.87 -23.73
N GLN A 5 5.00 2.49 -23.41
CA GLN A 5 6.19 1.77 -22.92
C GLN A 5 5.91 1.04 -21.61
N MET A 6 5.25 1.69 -20.63
CA MET A 6 4.88 1.03 -19.36
C MET A 6 3.92 -0.14 -19.60
N LYS A 7 2.96 0.00 -20.53
CA LYS A 7 2.03 -1.08 -20.88
C LYS A 7 2.76 -2.26 -21.51
N MET A 8 3.66 -1.99 -22.46
CA MET A 8 4.43 -3.03 -23.13
C MET A 8 5.31 -3.77 -22.13
N HIS A 9 6.03 -3.04 -21.28
CA HIS A 9 6.87 -3.63 -20.23
C HIS A 9 6.05 -4.54 -19.31
N ARG A 10 4.90 -4.06 -18.80
CA ARG A 10 4.01 -4.88 -17.98
C ARG A 10 3.54 -6.14 -18.70
N LYS A 11 3.16 -6.04 -19.98
CA LYS A 11 2.71 -7.19 -20.77
C LYS A 11 3.81 -8.24 -20.91
N THR A 12 5.03 -7.81 -21.24
CA THR A 12 6.18 -8.71 -21.37
C THR A 12 6.48 -9.42 -20.05
N THR A 13 6.63 -8.68 -18.95
CA THR A 13 6.90 -9.25 -17.63
C THR A 13 5.80 -10.22 -17.19
N CYS A 14 4.52 -9.88 -17.40
CA CYS A 14 3.43 -10.79 -17.06
C CYS A 14 3.44 -12.09 -17.89
N ALA A 15 3.82 -12.03 -19.17
CA ALA A 15 3.91 -13.22 -20.01
C ALA A 15 5.06 -14.15 -19.56
N GLU A 16 6.20 -13.58 -19.17
CA GLU A 16 7.33 -14.35 -18.63
C GLU A 16 6.97 -15.01 -17.29
N LEU A 17 6.38 -14.26 -16.36
CA LEU A 17 5.93 -14.80 -15.06
C LEU A 17 4.86 -15.88 -15.22
N LEU A 18 3.93 -15.71 -16.17
CA LEU A 18 2.92 -16.72 -16.46
C LEU A 18 3.56 -18.01 -16.96
N LYS A 19 4.57 -17.91 -17.84
CA LYS A 19 5.29 -19.09 -18.33
C LYS A 19 5.95 -19.87 -17.19
N HIS A 20 6.60 -19.18 -16.25
CA HIS A 20 7.17 -19.82 -15.05
C HIS A 20 6.11 -20.54 -14.23
N TYR A 21 4.95 -19.91 -14.04
CA TYR A 21 3.83 -20.54 -13.34
C TYR A 21 3.26 -21.75 -14.10
N GLU A 22 3.18 -21.70 -15.44
CA GLU A 22 2.73 -22.84 -16.25
C GLU A 22 3.70 -24.03 -16.17
N GLU A 23 5.00 -23.79 -16.00
CA GLU A 23 6.03 -24.82 -15.88
C GLU A 23 6.13 -25.42 -14.46
N GLU A 24 6.05 -24.58 -13.43
CA GLU A 24 6.37 -24.96 -12.04
C GLU A 24 5.14 -24.96 -11.10
N GLY A 25 4.02 -24.38 -11.51
CA GLY A 25 2.79 -24.32 -10.71
C GLY A 25 2.94 -23.55 -9.39
N GLU A 26 2.30 -24.05 -8.34
CA GLU A 26 2.33 -23.41 -7.01
C GLU A 26 3.71 -23.43 -6.34
N GLU A 27 4.61 -24.32 -6.76
CA GLU A 27 6.00 -24.29 -6.25
C GLU A 27 6.69 -22.97 -6.62
N PHE A 28 6.33 -22.36 -7.76
CA PHE A 28 6.86 -21.05 -8.13
C PHE A 28 6.35 -19.95 -7.19
N THR A 29 5.04 -19.92 -6.91
CA THR A 29 4.42 -18.90 -6.06
C THR A 29 4.85 -19.03 -4.60
N GLN A 30 5.02 -20.25 -4.10
CA GLN A 30 5.47 -20.52 -2.72
C GLN A 30 6.90 -20.05 -2.43
N ARG A 31 7.75 -19.97 -3.46
CA ARG A 31 9.13 -19.46 -3.34
C ARG A 31 9.21 -17.92 -3.41
N ILE A 32 8.11 -17.22 -3.69
CA ILE A 32 8.12 -15.76 -3.79
C ILE A 32 8.12 -15.15 -2.39
N PHE A 33 9.23 -14.54 -2.03
CA PHE A 33 9.30 -13.59 -0.94
C PHE A 33 9.02 -12.18 -1.47
N THR A 34 8.04 -11.50 -0.91
CA THR A 34 7.62 -10.17 -1.37
C THR A 34 7.51 -9.21 -0.20
N GLY A 35 7.49 -7.92 -0.51
CA GLY A 35 7.19 -6.90 0.47
C GLY A 35 7.03 -5.53 -0.14
N GLY A 36 6.66 -4.59 0.71
CA GLY A 36 6.40 -3.22 0.29
C GLY A 36 6.31 -2.26 1.46
N GLU A 37 6.07 -1.01 1.11
CA GLU A 37 5.93 0.09 2.05
C GLU A 37 4.51 0.62 1.98
N SER A 38 3.85 0.76 3.12
CA SER A 38 2.53 1.34 3.23
C SER A 38 2.50 2.44 4.28
N TRP A 39 1.64 3.43 4.09
CA TRP A 39 1.42 4.47 5.07
C TRP A 39 0.36 4.04 6.07
N VAL A 40 0.67 4.18 7.36
CA VAL A 40 -0.29 3.94 8.44
C VAL A 40 -0.69 5.27 9.06
N HIS A 41 -1.99 5.58 8.95
CA HIS A 41 -2.58 6.77 9.53
C HIS A 41 -3.11 6.47 10.94
N HIS A 42 -2.93 7.40 11.88
CA HIS A 42 -3.55 7.26 13.21
C HIS A 42 -5.06 7.53 13.20
N TYR A 43 -5.54 8.23 12.17
CA TYR A 43 -6.93 8.56 11.94
C TYR A 43 -7.17 8.70 10.45
N ASP A 44 -8.18 8.01 9.93
CA ASP A 44 -8.69 8.18 8.58
C ASP A 44 -9.72 9.31 8.58
N SER A 45 -9.56 10.26 7.66
CA SER A 45 -10.60 11.26 7.45
C SER A 45 -11.89 10.57 7.03
N GLU A 46 -13.00 10.89 7.70
CA GLU A 46 -14.31 10.42 7.27
C GLU A 46 -14.53 10.75 5.79
N SER A 47 -14.95 9.73 5.04
CA SER A 47 -15.35 9.92 3.65
C SER A 47 -16.53 10.90 3.54
N LYS A 48 -16.77 11.41 2.32
CA LYS A 48 -17.89 12.31 2.09
C LYS A 48 -19.24 11.69 2.48
N SER A 49 -19.40 10.37 2.26
CA SER A 49 -20.59 9.60 2.65
C SER A 49 -20.70 9.44 4.16
N GLN A 50 -19.60 9.12 4.85
CA GLN A 50 -19.59 9.01 6.32
C GLN A 50 -19.89 10.34 7.00
N SER A 51 -19.37 11.44 6.46
CA SER A 51 -19.61 12.80 6.96
C SER A 51 -20.91 13.44 6.43
N MET A 52 -21.85 12.66 5.87
CA MET A 52 -23.15 13.18 5.46
C MET A 52 -24.12 13.18 6.64
N GLU A 53 -24.56 14.38 7.01
CA GLU A 53 -25.62 14.57 7.98
C GLU A 53 -26.89 15.01 7.25
N TYR A 54 -28.03 14.38 7.56
CA TYR A 54 -29.33 14.85 7.10
C TYR A 54 -29.74 16.08 7.93
N ARG A 55 -29.95 17.23 7.26
CA ARG A 55 -30.31 18.50 7.94
C ARG A 55 -31.46 19.19 7.21
N HIS A 56 -32.24 19.98 7.96
CA HIS A 56 -33.33 20.79 7.41
C HIS A 56 -32.78 21.98 6.60
N LYS A 57 -33.52 22.44 5.58
CA LYS A 57 -33.09 23.53 4.67
C LYS A 57 -32.75 24.85 5.37
N SER A 58 -33.34 25.12 6.54
CA SER A 58 -33.08 26.31 7.35
C SER A 58 -31.88 26.17 8.31
N SER A 59 -31.21 25.02 8.32
CA SER A 59 -30.09 24.77 9.23
C SER A 59 -28.83 25.52 8.78
N PRO A 60 -27.98 25.99 9.71
CA PRO A 60 -26.65 26.50 9.38
C PRO A 60 -25.81 25.45 8.63
N SER A 61 -24.86 25.91 7.80
CA SER A 61 -23.96 25.02 7.08
C SER A 61 -23.16 24.14 8.05
N PRO A 62 -23.00 22.83 7.77
CA PRO A 62 -22.23 21.95 8.63
C PRO A 62 -20.77 22.44 8.71
N ARG A 63 -20.25 22.61 9.93
CA ARG A 63 -18.81 22.80 10.14
C ARG A 63 -18.12 21.46 9.97
N LYS A 64 -17.54 21.23 8.79
CA LYS A 64 -16.64 20.10 8.58
C LYS A 64 -15.25 20.49 9.05
N PHE A 65 -14.74 19.81 10.09
CA PHE A 65 -13.32 19.89 10.40
C PHE A 65 -12.55 19.28 9.23
N LYS A 66 -11.63 20.05 8.63
CA LYS A 66 -10.66 19.47 7.69
C LYS A 66 -9.68 18.63 8.50
N VAL A 67 -10.02 17.38 8.73
CA VAL A 67 -9.06 16.43 9.30
C VAL A 67 -8.21 15.92 8.15
N VAL A 68 -6.99 16.44 8.06
CA VAL A 68 -5.96 15.82 7.22
C VAL A 68 -5.53 14.55 7.97
N ALA A 69 -5.48 13.41 7.27
CA ALA A 69 -4.95 12.19 7.86
C ALA A 69 -3.58 12.51 8.48
N SER A 70 -3.44 12.32 9.79
CA SER A 70 -2.15 12.51 10.44
C SER A 70 -1.26 11.31 10.08
N ALA A 71 -0.56 11.41 8.97
CA ALA A 71 0.42 10.41 8.56
C ALA A 71 1.58 10.47 9.54
N ARG A 72 1.82 9.40 10.30
CA ARG A 72 2.96 9.39 11.23
C ARG A 72 3.76 8.09 11.27
N LYS A 73 3.41 7.06 10.49
CA LYS A 73 4.25 5.86 10.37
C LYS A 73 4.26 5.31 8.95
N VAL A 74 5.44 4.91 8.48
CA VAL A 74 5.58 3.99 7.33
C VAL A 74 5.67 2.59 7.92
N MET A 75 4.87 1.68 7.40
CA MET A 75 4.97 0.25 7.66
C MET A 75 5.71 -0.40 6.49
N LEU A 76 6.84 -1.02 6.80
CA LEU A 76 7.49 -1.99 5.94
C LEU A 76 6.91 -3.36 6.28
N PHE A 77 6.50 -4.12 5.27
CA PHE A 77 6.01 -5.48 5.45
C PHE A 77 6.66 -6.39 4.41
N PHE A 78 7.12 -7.56 4.85
CA PHE A 78 7.66 -8.60 3.98
C PHE A 78 7.23 -9.97 4.46
N GLY A 79 7.00 -10.87 3.52
CA GLY A 79 6.54 -12.22 3.77
C GLY A 79 6.55 -13.07 2.52
N ASP A 80 6.28 -14.35 2.72
CA ASP A 80 6.06 -15.32 1.65
C ASP A 80 4.56 -15.67 1.53
N SER A 81 4.25 -16.79 0.90
CA SER A 81 2.88 -17.27 0.77
C SER A 81 2.25 -17.74 2.08
N GLU A 82 3.05 -18.01 3.12
CA GLU A 82 2.60 -18.59 4.38
C GLU A 82 2.47 -17.54 5.49
N GLU A 83 3.47 -16.67 5.63
CA GLU A 83 3.50 -15.72 6.74
C GLU A 83 4.17 -14.37 6.43
N ILE A 84 3.85 -13.40 7.28
CA ILE A 84 4.58 -12.12 7.33
C ILE A 84 5.81 -12.34 8.19
N VAL A 85 6.99 -12.33 7.57
CA VAL A 85 8.28 -12.56 8.20
C VAL A 85 8.82 -11.29 8.86
N LEU A 86 8.63 -10.13 8.23
CA LEU A 86 9.12 -8.85 8.76
C LEU A 86 8.01 -7.80 8.72
N THR A 87 7.81 -7.13 9.86
CA THR A 87 7.04 -5.87 9.92
C THR A 87 7.83 -4.84 10.71
N GLU A 88 8.06 -3.68 10.10
CA GLU A 88 8.71 -2.55 10.76
C GLU A 88 7.86 -1.28 10.66
N PHE A 89 7.72 -0.58 11.79
CA PHE A 89 7.05 0.72 11.85
C PHE A 89 8.07 1.84 12.05
N LEU A 90 8.21 2.69 11.04
CA LEU A 90 9.04 3.88 11.13
C LEU A 90 8.31 4.98 11.88
N LYS A 91 9.02 5.63 12.82
CA LYS A 91 8.51 6.84 13.47
C LYS A 91 8.44 7.97 12.44
N GLN A 92 7.47 8.87 12.63
CA GLN A 92 7.31 10.08 11.82
C GLN A 92 8.64 10.81 11.60
N GLY A 93 8.89 11.22 10.35
CA GLY A 93 10.10 11.94 9.97
C GLY A 93 11.26 11.03 9.53
N ASN A 94 11.13 9.71 9.72
CA ASN A 94 12.03 8.73 9.11
C ASN A 94 11.46 8.25 7.78
N THR A 95 12.35 8.06 6.83
CA THR A 95 12.04 7.55 5.48
C THR A 95 12.85 6.28 5.26
N VAL A 96 12.36 5.39 4.41
CA VAL A 96 13.13 4.22 3.98
C VAL A 96 14.23 4.70 3.04
N HIS A 97 15.49 4.44 3.41
CA HIS A 97 16.67 4.70 2.59
C HIS A 97 17.43 3.40 2.38
N SER A 98 18.33 3.40 1.38
CA SER A 98 19.06 2.21 0.95
C SER A 98 19.77 1.48 2.09
N GLU A 99 20.50 2.21 2.95
CA GLU A 99 21.23 1.60 4.08
C GLU A 99 20.30 0.84 5.03
N ARG A 100 19.09 1.37 5.29
CA ARG A 100 18.11 0.70 6.14
C ARG A 100 17.55 -0.56 5.49
N TYR A 101 17.29 -0.50 4.19
CA TYR A 101 16.81 -1.65 3.45
C TYR A 101 17.84 -2.79 3.47
N ILE A 102 19.13 -2.46 3.40
CA ILE A 102 20.22 -3.43 3.48
C ILE A 102 20.44 -3.93 4.92
N SER A 103 20.19 -3.13 5.96
CA SER A 103 20.42 -3.58 7.35
C SER A 103 19.35 -4.55 7.86
N ASN A 104 18.18 -4.58 7.23
CA ASN A 104 17.03 -5.36 7.68
C ASN A 104 16.83 -6.67 6.88
N PHE A 105 17.72 -6.96 5.92
CA PHE A 105 17.77 -8.17 5.10
C PHE A 105 19.21 -8.68 5.00
#